data_AF-A0A1B7NZ06-F1
#
_entry.id   AF-A0A1B7NZ06-F1
#
_cell.length_a   1.000
_cell.length_b   1.000
_cell.length_c   1.000
_cell.angle_alpha   90.00
_cell.angle_beta   90.00
_cell.angle_gamma   90.00
#
_symmetry.space_group_name_H-M   'P 1'
#
loop_
_entity.id
_entity.type
_entity.pdbx_description
1 polymer ?
#
loop_
_entity_poly.entity_id
_entity_poly.type
_entity_poly.pdbx_seq_one_letter_code
_entity_poly.pdbx_strand_id
1 'polypeptide(L)'
;MNLDEKISVLTDSVCAPIGKQFGVSKARWPAKSAEFLLSLLKNAEANADTKGLDTGNLIIQHIQVNQAPKQRRRTYRAHGRINPYMSSPCHIELILTEGSEEVQKAPTDLSKTRLSSRQRGAQIRRAITAA
;
A
#
# COMPACT_ATOMS: atom_id res chain seq x y z
N MET A 1 1.56 18.53 -2.23
CA MET A 1 0.10 18.51 -2.43
C MET A 1 -0.51 17.80 -1.25
N ASN A 2 -1.27 18.55 -0.45
CA ASN A 2 -1.79 18.11 0.84
C ASN A 2 -2.78 16.93 0.69
N LEU A 3 -2.85 16.08 1.70
CA LEU A 3 -3.74 14.90 1.72
C LEU A 3 -5.21 15.25 1.46
N ASP A 4 -5.64 16.45 1.84
CA ASP A 4 -7.02 16.90 1.68
C ASP A 4 -7.44 17.21 0.23
N GLU A 5 -6.52 17.69 -0.63
CA GLU A 5 -6.83 17.95 -2.06
C GLU A 5 -6.95 16.65 -2.88
N LYS A 6 -6.31 15.56 -2.45
CA LYS A 6 -6.48 14.24 -3.10
C LYS A 6 -7.85 13.62 -2.82
N ILE A 7 -8.51 14.01 -1.73
CA ILE A 7 -9.79 13.43 -1.29
C ILE A 7 -10.98 14.00 -2.08
N SER A 8 -10.95 15.28 -2.48
CA SER A 8 -12.03 15.89 -3.29
C SER A 8 -12.03 15.47 -4.76
N VAL A 9 -10.85 15.22 -5.35
CA VAL A 9 -10.75 14.71 -6.74
C VAL A 9 -11.28 13.26 -6.85
N LEU A 10 -11.33 12.52 -5.73
CA LEU A 10 -11.88 11.17 -5.63
C LEU A 10 -13.44 11.14 -5.61
N THR A 11 -14.11 12.24 -5.25
CA THR A 11 -15.57 12.28 -5.13
C THR A 11 -16.29 12.86 -6.36
N ASP A 12 -15.64 13.72 -7.14
CA ASP A 12 -16.31 14.47 -8.22
C ASP A 12 -16.02 13.97 -9.65
N SER A 13 -15.22 12.92 -9.82
CA SER A 13 -15.10 12.20 -11.10
C SER A 13 -16.01 10.98 -11.15
N VAL A 14 -17.30 11.25 -11.34
CA VAL A 14 -18.31 10.25 -11.68
C VAL A 14 -17.86 9.48 -12.94
N CYS A 15 -17.70 8.17 -12.78
CA CYS A 15 -17.66 7.18 -13.88
C CYS A 15 -16.33 6.99 -14.65
N ALA A 16 -15.19 6.90 -13.97
CA ALA A 16 -14.08 6.09 -14.48
C ALA A 16 -14.05 4.73 -13.73
N PRO A 17 -13.86 3.58 -14.40
CA PRO A 17 -13.72 2.31 -13.69
C PRO A 17 -12.42 2.32 -12.87
N ILE A 18 -12.51 2.54 -11.55
CA ILE A 18 -11.41 2.56 -10.55
C ILE A 18 -10.39 1.45 -10.78
N GLY A 19 -10.90 0.26 -11.10
CA GLY A 19 -10.06 -0.91 -11.32
C GLY A 19 -9.05 -0.72 -12.46
N LYS A 20 -9.32 0.16 -13.43
CA LYS A 20 -8.42 0.45 -14.55
C LYS A 20 -7.09 1.06 -14.08
N GLN A 21 -7.08 1.86 -13.01
CA GLN A 21 -5.85 2.42 -12.43
C GLN A 21 -4.97 1.33 -11.80
N PHE A 22 -5.58 0.28 -11.27
CA PHE A 22 -4.91 -0.81 -10.59
C PHE A 22 -4.86 -2.11 -11.43
N GLY A 23 -5.25 -2.06 -12.71
CA GLY A 23 -5.31 -3.21 -13.61
C GLY A 23 -6.36 -4.28 -13.26
N VAL A 24 -7.29 -3.99 -12.34
CA VAL A 24 -8.34 -4.92 -11.88
C VAL A 24 -9.68 -4.65 -12.55
N SER A 25 -10.47 -5.70 -12.80
CA SER A 25 -11.80 -5.56 -13.41
C SER A 25 -12.93 -5.31 -12.40
N LYS A 26 -12.74 -5.70 -11.13
CA LYS A 26 -13.76 -5.60 -10.07
C LYS A 26 -13.26 -4.69 -8.94
N ALA A 27 -13.95 -3.59 -8.70
CA ALA A 27 -13.70 -2.66 -7.60
C ALA A 27 -15.01 -2.04 -7.10
N ARG A 28 -15.04 -1.54 -5.86
CA ARG A 28 -16.19 -0.90 -5.20
C ARG A 28 -15.72 0.26 -4.30
N TRP A 29 -16.67 1.10 -3.87
CA TRP A 29 -16.46 2.18 -2.89
C TRP A 29 -17.08 1.83 -1.53
N PRO A 30 -16.34 1.19 -0.61
CA PRO A 30 -16.84 0.91 0.73
C PRO A 30 -16.74 2.16 1.62
N ALA A 31 -17.68 3.09 1.48
CA ALA A 31 -17.70 4.37 2.20
C ALA A 31 -17.47 4.21 3.72
N LYS A 32 -18.24 3.30 4.34
CA LYS A 32 -18.14 3.02 5.79
C LYS A 32 -16.73 2.61 6.21
N SER A 33 -16.06 1.71 5.48
CA SER A 33 -14.72 1.24 5.84
C SER A 33 -13.66 2.31 5.62
N ALA A 34 -13.78 3.10 4.55
CA ALA A 34 -12.88 4.19 4.25
C ALA A 34 -12.93 5.28 5.34
N GLU A 35 -14.11 5.64 5.82
CA GLU A 35 -14.28 6.59 6.93
C GLU A 35 -13.54 6.16 8.20
N PHE A 36 -13.64 4.88 8.59
CA PHE A 36 -12.92 4.36 9.77
C PHE A 36 -11.40 4.39 9.57
N LEU A 37 -10.90 4.05 8.38
CA LEU A 37 -9.46 4.11 8.10
C LEU A 37 -8.94 5.55 8.12
N LEU A 38 -9.67 6.50 7.53
CA LEU A 38 -9.32 7.91 7.56
C LEU A 38 -9.29 8.46 8.99
N SER A 39 -10.28 8.10 9.81
CA SER A 39 -10.30 8.48 11.23
C SER A 39 -9.12 7.90 12.00
N LEU A 40 -8.70 6.66 11.70
CA LEU A 40 -7.54 6.03 12.33
C LEU A 40 -6.24 6.71 11.93
N LEU A 41 -6.08 7.08 10.65
CA LEU A 41 -4.88 7.78 10.17
C LEU A 41 -4.73 9.16 10.80
N LYS A 42 -5.80 9.95 10.89
CA LYS A 42 -5.78 11.25 11.58
C LYS A 42 -5.40 11.14 13.06
N ASN A 43 -5.89 10.10 13.73
CA ASN A 43 -5.49 9.81 15.10
C ASN A 43 -4.01 9.41 15.17
N ALA A 44 -3.54 8.58 14.24
CA ALA A 44 -2.14 8.15 14.19
C ALA A 44 -1.17 9.32 13.92
N GLU A 45 -1.55 10.28 13.08
CA GLU A 45 -0.84 11.54 12.84
C GLU A 45 -0.72 12.37 14.13
N ALA A 46 -1.83 12.63 14.82
CA ALA A 46 -1.81 13.34 16.10
C ALA A 46 -0.96 12.62 17.19
N ASN A 47 -0.96 11.28 17.19
CA ASN A 47 -0.11 10.49 18.07
C ASN A 47 1.39 10.54 17.67
N ALA A 48 1.70 10.77 16.40
CA ALA A 48 3.07 10.94 15.93
C ALA A 48 3.61 12.33 16.30
N ASP A 49 2.79 13.37 16.14
CA ASP A 49 3.10 14.75 16.56
C ASP A 49 3.43 14.81 18.06
N THR A 50 2.60 14.20 18.89
CA THR A 50 2.82 14.14 20.35
C THR A 50 4.08 13.36 20.74
N LYS A 51 4.52 12.42 19.90
CA LYS A 51 5.79 11.69 20.08
C LYS A 51 7.00 12.44 19.50
N GLY A 52 6.78 13.55 18.78
CA GLY A 52 7.83 14.33 18.13
C GLY A 52 8.42 13.67 16.88
N LEU A 53 7.66 12.80 16.22
CA LEU A 53 8.04 12.22 14.93
C LEU A 53 7.73 13.21 13.79
N ASP A 54 8.47 13.16 12.68
CA ASP A 54 8.22 14.03 11.53
C ASP A 54 7.02 13.55 10.71
N THR A 55 5.90 14.28 10.79
CA THR A 55 4.65 13.94 10.10
C THR A 55 4.77 13.93 8.57
N GLY A 56 5.73 14.66 8.00
CA GLY A 56 5.97 14.66 6.56
C GLY A 56 6.58 13.36 6.03
N ASN A 57 7.31 12.64 6.87
CA ASN A 57 8.08 11.45 6.51
C ASN A 57 7.52 10.14 7.08
N LEU A 58 6.31 10.16 7.65
CA LEU A 58 5.65 8.95 8.15
C LEU A 58 5.23 8.04 7.00
N ILE A 59 5.60 6.77 7.11
CA ILE A 59 5.23 5.71 6.18
C ILE A 59 4.44 4.65 6.95
N ILE A 60 3.39 4.13 6.31
CA ILE A 60 2.67 2.97 6.83
C ILE A 60 3.51 1.72 6.57
N GLN A 61 4.08 1.14 7.62
CA GLN A 61 4.87 -0.08 7.51
C GLN A 61 3.98 -1.32 7.42
N HIS A 62 2.96 -1.38 8.28
CA HIS A 62 2.09 -2.55 8.38
C HIS A 62 0.66 -2.17 8.73
N ILE A 63 -0.28 -2.85 8.09
CA ILE A 63 -1.71 -2.79 8.38
C ILE A 63 -2.20 -4.22 8.58
N GLN A 64 -2.78 -4.49 9.74
CA GLN A 64 -3.43 -5.76 10.03
C GLN A 64 -4.92 -5.54 10.28
N VAL A 65 -5.76 -6.41 9.71
CA VAL A 65 -7.20 -6.42 9.98
C VAL A 65 -7.58 -7.80 10.50
N ASN A 66 -7.90 -7.86 11.79
CA ASN A 66 -8.27 -9.08 12.49
C ASN A 66 -9.80 -9.20 12.60
N GLN A 67 -10.31 -10.42 12.54
CA GLN A 67 -11.74 -10.66 12.76
C GLN A 67 -12.08 -10.52 14.25
N ALA A 68 -13.06 -9.68 14.55
CA ALA A 68 -13.56 -9.50 15.91
C ALA A 68 -14.71 -10.48 16.22
N PRO A 69 -15.06 -10.71 17.50
CA PRO A 69 -16.17 -11.58 17.88
C PRO A 69 -17.48 -11.18 17.22
N LYS A 70 -18.14 -12.15 16.56
CA LYS A 70 -19.38 -11.92 15.82
C LYS A 70 -20.56 -11.71 16.78
N GLN A 71 -21.32 -10.63 16.60
CA GLN A 71 -22.54 -10.41 17.36
C GLN A 71 -23.68 -11.22 16.74
N ARG A 72 -24.39 -12.01 17.56
CA ARG A 72 -25.46 -12.91 17.08
C ARG A 72 -26.83 -12.31 17.39
N ARG A 73 -27.68 -12.24 16.36
CA ARG A 73 -29.11 -11.91 16.44
C ARG A 73 -29.92 -13.08 15.85
N ARG A 74 -31.20 -13.18 16.20
CA ARG A 74 -32.11 -14.18 15.64
C ARG A 74 -32.82 -13.62 14.41
N THR A 75 -33.00 -14.46 13.40
CA THR A 75 -33.88 -14.21 12.26
C THR A 75 -34.91 -15.33 12.20
N TYR A 76 -36.17 -14.96 12.41
CA TYR A 76 -37.30 -15.86 12.27
C TYR A 76 -37.56 -16.15 10.79
N ARG A 77 -37.80 -17.41 10.46
CA ARG A 77 -38.11 -17.89 9.12
C ARG A 77 -39.38 -18.75 9.16
N ALA A 78 -39.86 -19.12 7.98
CA ALA A 78 -41.05 -19.95 7.83
C ALA A 78 -40.95 -21.26 8.66
N HIS A 79 -42.12 -21.78 9.07
CA HIS A 79 -42.27 -23.01 9.84
C HIS A 79 -41.52 -23.03 11.19
N GLY A 80 -41.34 -21.86 11.83
CA GLY A 80 -40.70 -21.77 13.15
C GLY A 80 -39.17 -21.95 13.14
N ARG A 81 -38.53 -21.95 11.97
CA ARG A 81 -37.07 -22.04 11.86
C ARG A 81 -36.41 -20.75 12.36
N ILE A 82 -35.36 -20.89 13.16
CA ILE A 82 -34.56 -19.78 13.67
C ILE A 82 -33.14 -19.88 13.11
N ASN A 83 -32.75 -18.92 12.26
CA ASN A 83 -31.38 -18.79 11.78
C ASN A 83 -30.65 -17.65 12.52
N PRO A 84 -29.32 -17.73 12.68
CA PRO A 84 -28.55 -16.62 13.21
C PRO A 84 -28.28 -15.57 12.13
N TYR A 85 -28.51 -14.30 12.45
CA TYR A 85 -27.96 -13.16 11.73
C TYR A 85 -26.76 -12.65 12.50
N MET A 86 -25.57 -12.78 11.91
CA MET A 86 -24.31 -12.43 12.57
C MET A 86 -23.71 -11.18 11.94
N SER A 87 -23.32 -10.20 12.75
CA SER A 87 -22.43 -9.14 12.28
C SER A 87 -20.99 -9.64 12.24
N SER A 88 -20.17 -9.05 11.37
CA SER A 88 -18.75 -9.34 11.25
C SER A 88 -17.92 -8.08 11.53
N PRO A 89 -17.72 -7.73 12.82
CA PRO A 89 -16.82 -6.65 13.19
C PRO A 89 -15.35 -7.02 12.94
N CYS A 90 -14.47 -6.02 12.95
CA CYS A 90 -13.03 -6.19 12.79
C CYS A 90 -12.24 -5.29 13.75
N HIS A 91 -11.02 -5.70 14.05
CA HIS A 91 -10.00 -4.89 14.72
C HIS A 91 -8.95 -4.51 13.68
N ILE A 92 -8.58 -3.23 13.65
CA ILE A 92 -7.60 -2.70 12.70
C ILE A 92 -6.39 -2.25 13.52
N GLU A 93 -5.23 -2.73 13.14
CA GLU A 93 -3.94 -2.38 13.74
C GLU A 93 -3.08 -1.71 12.66
N LEU A 94 -2.50 -0.56 12.98
CA LEU A 94 -1.68 0.25 12.09
C LEU A 94 -0.34 0.51 12.74
N ILE A 95 0.74 0.27 12.01
CA ILE A 95 2.11 0.58 12.42
C ILE A 95 2.66 1.61 11.44
N LEU A 96 2.99 2.78 11.99
CA LEU A 96 3.66 3.85 11.27
C LEU A 96 5.13 3.92 11.71
N THR A 97 6.01 4.13 10.74
CA THR A 97 7.44 4.33 10.96
C THR A 97 7.89 5.53 10.15
N GLU A 98 8.93 6.23 10.61
CA GLU A 98 9.59 7.23 9.78
C GLU A 98 10.31 6.54 8.62
N GLY A 99 10.20 7.11 7.42
CA GLY A 99 10.93 6.64 6.26
C GLY A 99 12.43 6.79 6.48
N SER A 100 13.17 5.68 6.41
CA SER A 100 14.63 5.76 6.38
C SER A 100 15.08 6.42 5.08
N GLU A 101 15.93 7.43 5.17
CA GLU A 101 16.66 7.93 4.00
C GLU A 101 17.55 6.80 3.48
N GLU A 102 17.16 6.19 2.35
CA GLU A 102 18.01 5.22 1.68
C GLU A 102 19.23 5.95 1.11
N VAL A 103 20.35 5.86 1.82
CA VAL A 103 21.65 6.25 1.28
C VAL A 103 21.93 5.34 0.10
N GLN A 104 21.85 5.89 -1.11
CA GLN A 104 22.19 5.21 -2.35
C GLN A 104 23.58 4.57 -2.17
N LYS A 105 23.63 3.24 -2.08
CA LYS A 105 24.91 2.53 -2.13
C LYS A 105 25.56 2.92 -3.45
N ALA A 106 26.84 3.32 -3.39
CA ALA A 106 27.62 3.69 -4.56
C ALA A 106 27.35 2.69 -5.69
N PRO A 107 27.16 3.15 -6.95
CA PRO A 107 26.81 2.28 -8.05
C PRO A 107 27.84 1.17 -8.09
N THR A 108 27.41 -0.03 -7.72
CA THR A 108 28.24 -1.22 -7.93
C THR A 108 28.28 -1.32 -9.44
N ASP A 109 29.44 -1.12 -10.06
CA ASP A 109 29.61 -1.14 -11.51
C ASP A 109 29.02 -2.43 -12.10
N LEU A 110 27.73 -2.40 -12.46
CA LEU A 110 27.02 -3.49 -13.12
C LEU A 110 27.42 -3.60 -14.60
N SER A 111 28.49 -2.91 -15.02
CA SER A 111 28.97 -2.83 -16.39
C SER A 111 30.18 -3.71 -16.68
N LYS A 112 30.56 -4.66 -15.81
CA LYS A 112 31.41 -5.77 -16.26
C LYS A 112 30.55 -6.79 -17.01
N THR A 113 30.22 -6.49 -18.26
CA THR A 113 29.70 -7.50 -19.20
C THR A 113 30.65 -8.68 -19.17
N ARG A 114 30.19 -9.87 -18.76
CA ARG A 114 31.02 -11.08 -18.77
C ARG A 114 31.30 -11.46 -20.21
N LEU A 115 32.43 -10.99 -20.75
CA LEU A 115 32.87 -11.30 -22.10
C LEU A 115 33.38 -12.76 -22.16
N SER A 116 32.93 -13.48 -23.18
CA SER A 116 33.52 -14.78 -23.56
C SER A 116 35.01 -14.61 -23.90
N SER A 117 35.83 -15.64 -23.68
CA SER A 117 37.27 -15.63 -23.98
C SER A 117 37.57 -15.12 -25.41
N ARG A 118 36.74 -15.54 -26.38
CA ARG A 118 36.81 -15.09 -27.78
C ARG A 118 36.56 -13.58 -27.94
N GLN A 119 35.56 -13.05 -27.25
CA GLN A 119 35.20 -11.63 -27.32
C GLN A 119 36.29 -10.76 -26.66
N ARG A 120 36.89 -11.23 -25.56
CA ARG A 120 38.05 -10.57 -24.93
C ARG A 120 39.25 -10.51 -25.88
N GLY A 121 39.59 -11.62 -26.52
CA GLY A 121 40.69 -11.67 -27.49
C GLY A 121 40.48 -10.74 -28.69
N ALA A 122 39.26 -10.68 -29.23
CA ALA A 122 38.91 -9.78 -30.33
C ALA A 122 39.01 -8.30 -29.94
N GLN A 123 38.60 -7.95 -28.70
CA GLN A 123 38.65 -6.59 -28.20
C GLN A 123 40.09 -6.13 -27.90
N ILE A 124 40.93 -7.01 -27.33
CA ILE A 124 42.37 -6.77 -27.13
C ILE A 124 43.05 -6.56 -28.48
N ARG A 125 42.76 -7.40 -29.46
CA ARG A 125 43.34 -7.27 -30.80
C ARG A 125 42.94 -5.95 -31.44
N ARG A 126 41.65 -5.59 -31.41
CA ARG A 126 41.16 -4.28 -31.88
C ARG A 126 41.83 -3.10 -31.18
N ALA A 127 42.07 -3.19 -29.88
CA ALA A 127 42.74 -2.13 -29.12
C ALA A 127 44.21 -1.96 -29.53
N ILE A 128 44.91 -3.06 -29.84
CA ILE A 128 46.31 -3.04 -30.31
C ILE A 128 46.42 -2.48 -31.73
N THR A 129 45.49 -2.80 -32.63
CA THR A 129 45.52 -2.27 -34.01
C THR A 129 45.01 -0.84 -34.15
N ALA A 130 44.36 -0.29 -33.13
CA ALA A 130 43.80 1.07 -33.14
C ALA A 130 44.74 2.12 -32.50
N ALA A 131 45.87 1.70 -31.93
CA ALA A 131 46.96 2.55 -31.48
C ALA A 131 48.02 2.69 -32.59
#